data_AF-A0A0M9ZJ68-F1
#
_entry.id   AF-A0A0M9ZJ68-F1
#
_cell.length_a   1.000
_cell.length_b   1.000
_cell.length_c   1.000
_cell.angle_alpha   90.00
_cell.angle_beta   90.00
_cell.angle_gamma   90.00
#
_symmetry.space_group_name_H-M   'P 1'
#
loop_
_entity.id
_entity.type
_entity.pdbx_description
1 polymer ?
#
loop_
_entity_poly.entity_id
_entity_poly.type
_entity_poly.pdbx_seq_one_letter_code
_entity_poly.pdbx_strand_id
1 'polypeptide(L)' 'MRRPQAAVVVDDAHLLRTDALYHLYRLWDVFQVHEPRLPVILVGPERLHAVLDRPALASLRSCVCVWRRFTVS' A
#
# COMPACT_ATOMS: atom_id res chain seq x y z
N MET A 1 7.00 -1.64 26.39
CA MET A 1 7.36 -2.40 25.17
C MET A 1 6.29 -2.16 24.12
N ARG A 2 6.61 -1.55 22.96
CA ARG A 2 5.67 -1.46 21.83
C ARG A 2 5.52 -2.86 21.23
N ARG A 3 4.30 -3.42 21.20
CA ARG A 3 4.03 -4.65 20.44
C ARG A 3 4.29 -4.35 18.95
N PRO A 4 4.96 -5.25 18.21
CA PRO A 4 5.02 -5.13 16.76
C PRO A 4 3.59 -5.13 16.23
N GLN A 5 3.23 -4.07 15.52
CA GLN A 5 1.94 -3.96 14.88
C GLN A 5 2.03 -4.78 13.58
N ALA A 6 1.15 -5.77 13.43
CA ALA A 6 1.09 -6.54 12.19
C ALA A 6 0.78 -5.59 11.03
N ALA A 7 1.38 -5.84 9.87
CA ALA A 7 1.16 -5.07 8.65
C ALA A 7 1.03 -6.02 7.47
N VAL A 8 0.19 -5.66 6.50
CA VAL A 8 0.12 -6.36 5.22
C VAL A 8 1.05 -5.63 4.26
N VAL A 9 2.15 -6.27 3.87
CA VAL A 9 3.12 -5.70 2.93
C VAL A 9 2.90 -6.33 1.56
N VAL A 10 2.71 -5.47 0.55
CA VAL A 10 2.58 -5.88 -0.85
C VAL A 10 3.81 -5.40 -1.59
N ASP A 11 4.74 -6.32 -1.84
CA ASP A 11 5.93 -6.04 -2.65
C ASP A 11 5.58 -5.92 -4.14
N ASP A 12 6.42 -5.19 -4.87
CA ASP A 12 6.28 -4.93 -6.29
C ASP A 12 4.85 -4.52 -6.71
N ALA A 13 4.17 -3.71 -5.88
CA ALA A 13 2.77 -3.31 -6.07
C ALA A 13 2.51 -2.61 -7.41
N HIS A 14 3.55 -2.09 -8.04
CA HIS A 14 3.54 -1.50 -9.37
C HIS A 14 3.31 -2.52 -10.51
N LEU A 15 3.49 -3.81 -10.25
CA LEU A 15 3.20 -4.90 -11.19
C LEU A 15 1.73 -5.35 -11.10
N LEU A 16 1.02 -4.96 -10.05
CA LEU A 16 -0.36 -5.33 -9.88
C LEU A 16 -1.24 -4.69 -10.94
N ARG A 17 -2.14 -5.50 -11.48
CA ARG A 17 -3.22 -5.01 -12.33
C ARG A 17 -4.09 -4.05 -11.51
N THR A 18 -4.72 -3.12 -12.21
CA THR A 18 -5.51 -2.05 -11.57
C THR A 18 -6.67 -2.61 -10.73
N ASP A 19 -7.32 -3.66 -11.20
CA ASP A 19 -8.37 -4.39 -10.46
C ASP A 19 -7.85 -4.97 -9.15
N ALA A 20 -6.64 -5.52 -9.12
CA ALA A 20 -6.02 -6.00 -7.88
C ALA A 20 -5.76 -4.86 -6.88
N LEU A 21 -5.31 -3.69 -7.36
CA LEU A 21 -5.14 -2.50 -6.52
C LEU A 21 -6.49 -2.00 -5.96
N TYR A 22 -7.57 -2.07 -6.74
CA TYR A 22 -8.92 -1.77 -6.27
C TYR A 22 -9.41 -2.73 -5.18
N HIS A 23 -9.13 -4.03 -5.33
CA HIS A 23 -9.49 -5.02 -4.31
C HIS A 23 -8.69 -4.80 -3.01
N LEU A 24 -7.40 -4.47 -3.12
CA LEU A 24 -6.58 -4.08 -1.97
C LEU A 24 -7.13 -2.84 -1.27
N TYR A 25 -7.59 -1.83 -2.03
CA TYR A 25 -8.26 -0.67 -1.45
C TYR A 25 -9.53 -1.05 -0.69
N ARG A 26 -10.41 -1.85 -1.30
CA ARG A 26 -11.66 -2.29 -0.66
C ARG A 26 -11.39 -3.07 0.62
N LEU A 27 -10.37 -3.92 0.60
CA LEU A 27 -9.96 -4.70 1.75
C LEU A 27 -9.42 -3.79 2.88
N TRP A 28 -8.56 -2.82 2.52
CA TRP A 28 -8.06 -1.82 3.47
C TRP A 28 -9.17 -0.98 4.07
N ASP A 29 -10.13 -0.52 3.28
CA ASP A 29 -11.27 0.30 3.72
C ASP A 29 -12.12 -0.44 4.76
N VAL A 30 -12.40 -1.73 4.51
CA VAL A 30 -13.07 -2.62 5.46
C VAL A 30 -12.26 -2.77 6.75
N PHE A 31 -10.95 -2.96 6.65
CA PHE A 31 -10.09 -3.05 7.84
C PHE A 31 -10.04 -1.73 8.60
N GLN A 32 -10.04 -0.56 7.97
CA GLN A 32 -10.04 0.70 8.70
C GLN A 32 -11.30 0.90 9.54
N VAL A 33 -12.46 0.47 9.02
CA VAL A 33 -13.73 0.58 9.72
C VAL A 33 -13.81 -0.37 10.93
N HIS A 34 -13.28 -1.60 10.80
CA HIS A 34 -13.47 -2.65 11.81
C HIS A 34 -12.23 -2.92 12.68
N GLU A 35 -11.03 -2.75 12.13
CA GLU A 35 -9.73 -3.00 12.75
C GLU A 35 -8.68 -1.96 12.31
N PRO A 36 -8.73 -0.71 12.81
CA PRO A 36 -7.85 0.41 12.38
C PRO A 36 -6.35 0.23 12.70
N ARG A 37 -5.93 -0.98 13.08
CA ARG A 37 -4.58 -1.31 13.53
C ARG A 37 -3.79 -2.17 12.53
N LEU A 38 -4.37 -2.57 11.39
CA LEU A 38 -3.68 -3.38 10.38
C LEU A 38 -3.34 -2.53 9.13
N PRO A 39 -2.22 -1.78 9.12
CA PRO A 39 -1.83 -1.02 7.94
C PRO A 39 -1.52 -1.94 6.75
N VAL A 40 -1.96 -1.52 5.57
CA VAL A 40 -1.52 -2.08 4.29
C VAL A 40 -0.40 -1.18 3.76
N ILE A 41 0.72 -1.77 3.35
CA ILE A 41 1.89 -1.05 2.85
C ILE A 41 2.15 -1.51 1.43
N LEU A 42 2.04 -0.59 0.46
CA LEU A 42 2.38 -0.85 -0.94
C LEU A 42 3.83 -0.45 -1.20
N VAL A 43 4.64 -1.41 -1.65
CA VAL A 43 6.07 -1.22 -1.94
C VAL A 43 6.29 -1.27 -3.45
N GLY A 44 7.08 -0.33 -3.97
CA GLY A 44 7.41 -0.28 -5.40
C GLY A 44 8.25 0.93 -5.79
N PRO A 45 8.69 0.99 -7.06
CA PRO A 45 9.42 2.12 -7.65
C PRO A 45 8.54 3.37 -7.76
N GLU A 46 9.16 4.54 -7.99
CA GLU A 46 8.48 5.85 -8.02
C GLU A 46 7.25 5.90 -8.93
N ARG A 47 7.25 5.15 -10.04
CA ARG A 47 6.09 5.01 -10.95
C ARG A 47 4.80 4.53 -10.26
N LEU A 48 4.89 3.92 -9.08
CA LEU A 48 3.72 3.54 -8.28
C LEU A 48 2.88 4.76 -7.89
N HIS A 49 3.49 5.93 -7.68
CA HIS A 49 2.75 7.16 -7.41
C HIS A 49 1.80 7.54 -8.54
N ALA A 50 2.24 7.42 -9.79
CA ALA A 50 1.41 7.73 -10.96
C ALA A 50 0.21 6.80 -11.09
N VAL A 51 0.33 5.55 -10.62
CA VAL A 51 -0.81 4.60 -10.58
C VAL A 51 -1.82 5.01 -9.51
N LEU A 52 -1.35 5.56 -8.38
CA LEU A 52 -2.17 5.96 -7.25
C LEU A 52 -2.79 7.37 -7.38
N ASP A 53 -2.31 8.20 -8.31
CA ASP A 53 -2.92 9.49 -8.64
C ASP A 53 -4.30 9.35 -9.31
N ARG A 54 -4.72 8.13 -9.64
CA ARG A 54 -6.08 7.85 -10.11
C ARG A 54 -7.08 8.18 -8.99
N PRO A 55 -8.19 8.91 -9.26
CA PRO A 55 -9.09 9.40 -8.22
C PRO A 55 -9.60 8.32 -7.26
N ALA A 56 -9.87 7.14 -7.80
CA ALA A 56 -10.42 6.03 -7.01
C ALA A 56 -9.37 5.26 -6.20
N LEU A 57 -8.08 5.53 -6.41
CA LEU A 57 -6.96 4.96 -5.66
C LEU A 57 -6.27 6.03 -4.78
N ALA A 58 -6.69 7.30 -4.86
CA ALA A 58 -6.08 8.41 -4.14
C ALA A 58 -6.07 8.19 -2.60
N SER A 59 -7.08 7.50 -2.06
CA SER A 59 -7.16 7.14 -0.64
C SER A 59 -6.01 6.22 -0.20
N LEU A 60 -5.52 5.34 -1.08
CA LEU A 60 -4.38 4.46 -0.81
C LEU A 60 -3.06 5.21 -0.69
N ARG A 61 -2.98 6.48 -1.14
CA ARG A 61 -1.75 7.29 -1.08
C ARG A 61 -1.23 7.48 0.34
N SER A 62 -2.14 7.50 1.32
CA SER A 62 -1.82 7.55 2.76
C SER A 62 -1.11 6.29 3.28
N CYS A 63 -1.16 5.20 2.52
CA CYS A 63 -0.69 3.86 2.89
C CYS A 63 0.57 3.43 2.12
N VAL A 64 1.18 4.34 1.36
CA VAL A 64 2.37 4.06 0.56
C VAL A 64 3.61 4.34 1.38
N CYS A 65 4.40 3.30 1.67
CA CYS A 65 5.79 3.48 2.03
C CYS A 65 6.64 3.17 0.81
N VAL A 66 7.18 4.22 0.17
CA VAL A 66 8.18 4.04 -0.86
C VAL A 66 9.49 3.63 -0.20
N TRP A 67 9.80 2.34 -0.30
CA TRP A 67 11.11 1.86 0.03
C TRP A 67 12.04 2.17 -1.16
N ARG A 68 12.89 3.20 -1.03
CA ARG A 68 14.05 3.29 -1.90
C ARG A 68 14.92 2.10 -1.56
N ARG A 69 14.96 1.11 -2.46
CA ARG A 69 15.95 0.04 -2.40
C ARG A 69 17.30 0.75 -2.25
N PHE A 70 17.97 0.60 -1.10
CA PHE A 70 19.38 0.92 -1.00
C PHE A 70 20.05 0.00 -2.01
N THR A 71 20.36 0.53 -3.20
CA THR A 71 21.29 -0.12 -4.11
C THR A 71 22.62 -0.10 -3.38
N VAL A 72 22.94 -1.23 -2.74
CA VAL A 72 24.31 -1.50 -2.32
C VAL A 72 25.09 -1.59 -3.62
N SER A 73 25.89 -0.56 -3.88
CA SER A 73 26.88 -0.52 -4.97
C SER A 73 27.94 -1.60 -4.77
#